data_AF-A0A950I159-F1
#
_entry.id   AF-A0A950I159-F1
#
_cell.length_a   1.000
_cell.length_b   1.000
_cell.length_c   1.000
_cell.angle_alpha   90.00
_cell.angle_beta   90.00
_cell.angle_gamma   90.00
#
_symmetry.space_group_name_H-M   'P 1'
#
loop_
_entity.id
_entity.type
_entity.pdbx_description
1 polymer ?
#
loop_
_entity_poly.entity_id
_entity_poly.type
_entity_poly.pdbx_seq_one_letter_code
_entity_poly.pdbx_strand_id
1 'polypeptide(L)'
;MMKNWTFGRTLTLAAIVKAFFLLCVGVAGYWAIGLLSGANHLTTQTHVEIEKMTECLSTFKDAETGQRGYLLTGDLAYLEPYEAALQLEPHVIADLRAQMADDAGQLRRVDQLEALGNSKLAELRRTIELRKN
;
A
#
# COMPACT_ATOMS: atom_id res chain seq x y z
N MET A 1 -22.78 7.29 72.09
CA MET A 1 -23.82 8.24 71.63
C MET A 1 -23.66 8.41 70.13
N MET A 2 -24.57 7.80 69.35
CA MET A 2 -24.42 7.55 67.93
C MET A 2 -24.64 8.82 67.09
N LYS A 3 -23.69 9.12 66.21
CA LYS A 3 -23.72 10.27 65.29
C LYS A 3 -24.54 9.87 64.06
N ASN A 4 -25.80 10.30 64.03
CA ASN A 4 -26.75 10.05 62.94
C ASN A 4 -26.36 10.86 61.69
N TRP A 5 -25.32 10.41 60.99
CA TRP A 5 -24.99 10.93 59.67
C TRP A 5 -26.00 10.34 58.67
N THR A 6 -26.87 11.22 58.18
CA THR A 6 -28.01 10.92 57.32
C THR A 6 -27.61 10.03 56.14
N PHE A 7 -28.16 8.82 56.10
CA PHE A 7 -28.01 7.78 55.08
C PHE A 7 -28.08 8.30 53.63
N GLY A 8 -28.82 9.39 53.37
CA GLY A 8 -28.89 10.04 52.05
C GLY A 8 -27.59 10.73 51.59
N ARG A 9 -26.74 11.22 52.51
CA ARG A 9 -25.47 11.90 52.16
C ARG A 9 -24.38 10.94 51.71
N THR A 10 -24.32 9.76 52.31
CA THR A 10 -23.38 8.70 51.87
C THR A 10 -23.83 8.09 50.56
N LEU A 11 -25.15 7.96 50.32
CA LEU A 11 -25.71 7.47 49.07
C LEU A 11 -25.44 8.43 47.89
N THR A 12 -25.62 9.74 48.11
CA THR A 12 -25.34 10.78 47.09
C THR A 12 -23.86 10.89 46.77
N LEU A 13 -22.98 10.84 47.78
CA LEU A 13 -21.52 10.79 47.56
C LEU A 13 -21.12 9.54 46.76
N ALA A 14 -21.67 8.38 47.08
CA ALA A 14 -21.40 7.15 46.34
C ALA A 14 -21.88 7.22 44.89
N ALA A 15 -23.01 7.88 44.62
CA ALA A 15 -23.50 8.09 43.26
C ALA A 15 -22.58 9.01 42.44
N ILE A 16 -22.09 10.10 43.04
CA ILE A 16 -21.15 11.03 42.39
C ILE A 16 -19.83 10.33 42.05
N VAL A 17 -19.27 9.54 42.97
CA VAL A 17 -18.03 8.80 42.74
C VAL A 17 -18.18 7.79 41.59
N LYS A 18 -19.31 7.07 41.52
CA LYS A 18 -19.58 6.13 40.42
C LYS A 18 -19.74 6.84 39.08
N ALA A 19 -20.44 7.98 39.06
CA ALA A 19 -20.61 8.79 37.84
C ALA A 19 -19.25 9.33 37.36
N PHE A 20 -18.41 9.79 38.27
CA PHE A 20 -17.05 10.23 37.96
C PHE A 20 -16.19 9.08 37.42
N PHE A 21 -16.26 7.90 38.04
CA PHE A 21 -15.54 6.72 37.55
C PHE A 21 -15.98 6.32 36.14
N LEU A 22 -17.30 6.30 35.86
CA LEU A 22 -17.84 6.03 34.52
C LEU A 22 -17.37 7.07 33.50
N LEU A 23 -17.33 8.35 33.89
CA LEU A 23 -16.84 9.42 33.03
C LEU A 23 -15.34 9.26 32.74
N CYS A 24 -14.52 8.94 33.74
CA CYS A 24 -13.10 8.67 33.57
C CYS A 24 -12.85 7.46 32.65
N VAL A 25 -13.63 6.38 32.80
CA VAL A 25 -13.54 5.21 31.90
C VAL A 25 -13.96 5.58 30.48
N GLY A 26 -15.01 6.36 30.30
CA GLY A 26 -15.47 6.83 29.00
C GLY A 26 -14.43 7.73 28.31
N VAL A 27 -13.84 8.67 29.05
CA VAL A 27 -12.75 9.51 28.58
C VAL A 27 -11.54 8.64 28.24
N ALA A 28 -11.02 7.84 29.17
CA ALA A 28 -9.89 6.95 28.91
C ALA A 28 -10.13 6.02 27.70
N GLY A 29 -11.36 5.52 27.52
CA GLY A 29 -11.78 4.78 26.34
C GLY A 29 -11.71 5.61 25.06
N TYR A 30 -12.19 6.85 25.08
CA TYR A 30 -12.09 7.78 23.95
C TYR A 30 -10.62 8.10 23.59
N TRP A 31 -9.76 8.36 24.59
CA TRP A 31 -8.32 8.57 24.39
C TRP A 31 -7.63 7.29 23.88
N ALA A 32 -8.00 6.12 24.40
CA ALA A 32 -7.48 4.83 23.98
C ALA A 32 -7.91 4.47 22.55
N ILE A 33 -9.13 4.82 22.15
CA ILE A 33 -9.61 4.68 20.76
C ILE A 33 -8.81 5.59 19.83
N GLY A 34 -8.46 6.81 20.26
CA GLY A 34 -7.53 7.67 19.54
C GLY A 34 -6.15 7.05 19.36
N LEU A 35 -5.60 6.46 20.43
CA LEU A 35 -4.30 5.77 20.42
C LEU A 35 -4.30 4.50 19.55
N LEU A 36 -5.41 3.73 19.58
CA LEU A 36 -5.61 2.54 18.73
C LEU A 36 -5.87 2.92 17.27
N SER A 37 -6.54 4.04 17.00
CA SER A 37 -6.78 4.53 15.64
C SER A 37 -5.48 4.94 14.93
N GLY A 38 -4.46 5.38 15.69
CA GLY A 38 -3.10 5.58 15.19
C GLY A 38 -2.35 4.29 14.86
N ALA A 39 -2.74 3.15 15.47
CA ALA A 39 -2.12 1.84 15.23
C ALA A 39 -2.79 1.03 14.11
N ASN A 40 -4.03 1.36 13.74
CA ASN A 40 -4.80 0.64 12.72
C ASN A 40 -4.72 1.24 11.31
N HIS A 41 -3.94 2.31 11.10
CA HIS A 41 -3.82 2.95 9.79
C HIS A 41 -2.72 2.34 8.88
N LEU A 42 -2.16 1.20 9.27
CA LEU A 42 -1.01 0.54 8.61
C LEU A 42 -1.36 -0.64 7.69
N THR A 43 -2.64 -0.97 7.51
CA THR A 43 -3.02 -2.20 6.77
C THR A 43 -3.88 -1.98 5.53
N THR A 44 -4.48 -0.81 5.30
CA THR A 44 -5.30 -0.58 4.09
C THR A 44 -4.50 0.04 2.94
N GLN A 45 -3.41 0.75 3.22
CA GLN A 45 -2.53 1.31 2.18
C GLN A 45 -1.65 0.24 1.51
N THR A 46 -1.23 -0.79 2.24
CA THR A 46 -0.34 -1.84 1.74
C THR A 46 -0.98 -2.72 0.66
N HIS A 47 -2.31 -2.90 0.67
CA HIS A 47 -2.97 -3.82 -0.25
C HIS A 47 -3.06 -3.28 -1.68
N VAL A 48 -3.35 -1.99 -1.87
CA VAL A 48 -3.41 -1.37 -3.20
C VAL A 48 -2.01 -1.23 -3.81
N GLU A 49 -1.01 -0.95 -2.98
CA GLU A 49 0.39 -0.82 -3.41
C GLU A 49 0.96 -2.17 -3.95
N ILE A 50 0.69 -3.27 -3.24
CA ILE A 50 1.13 -4.61 -3.66
C ILE A 50 0.42 -5.07 -4.94
N GLU A 51 -0.86 -4.74 -5.10
CA GLU A 51 -1.64 -5.10 -6.29
C GLU A 51 -1.03 -4.45 -7.54
N LYS A 52 -0.76 -3.14 -7.51
CA LYS A 52 -0.12 -2.42 -8.62
C LYS A 52 1.28 -2.95 -8.96
N MET A 53 2.07 -3.32 -7.95
CA MET A 53 3.38 -3.94 -8.17
C MET A 53 3.26 -5.33 -8.81
N THR A 54 2.25 -6.10 -8.42
CA THR A 54 1.99 -7.43 -8.98
C THR A 54 1.53 -7.34 -10.43
N GLU A 55 0.66 -6.38 -10.74
CA GLU A 55 0.21 -6.10 -12.10
C GLU A 55 1.40 -5.70 -12.99
N CYS A 56 2.23 -4.78 -12.51
CA CYS A 56 3.46 -4.35 -13.21
C CYS A 56 4.38 -5.53 -13.53
N LEU A 57 4.64 -6.40 -12.55
CA LEU A 57 5.44 -7.61 -12.75
C LEU A 57 4.81 -8.56 -13.78
N SER A 58 3.49 -8.70 -13.76
CA SER A 58 2.77 -9.50 -14.75
C SER A 58 2.96 -8.94 -16.16
N THR A 59 2.84 -7.62 -16.32
CA THR A 59 3.03 -6.97 -17.63
C THR A 59 4.43 -7.20 -18.19
N PHE A 60 5.48 -7.07 -17.37
CA PHE A 60 6.85 -7.37 -17.82
C PHE A 60 7.04 -8.83 -18.19
N LYS A 61 6.40 -9.75 -17.45
CA LYS A 61 6.44 -11.18 -17.75
C LYS A 61 5.74 -11.50 -19.06
N ASP A 62 4.61 -10.85 -19.33
CA ASP A 62 3.86 -11.01 -20.57
C ASP A 62 4.66 -10.45 -21.76
N ALA A 63 5.33 -9.31 -21.58
CA ALA A 63 6.26 -8.75 -22.57
C ALA A 63 7.42 -9.71 -22.91
N GLU A 64 8.03 -10.34 -21.91
CA GLU A 64 9.07 -11.36 -22.12
C GLU A 64 8.50 -12.60 -22.81
N THR A 65 7.29 -13.02 -22.43
CA THR A 65 6.63 -14.19 -23.03
C THR A 65 6.30 -13.93 -24.50
N GLY A 66 5.77 -12.75 -24.82
CA GLY A 66 5.51 -12.29 -26.17
C GLY A 66 6.80 -12.19 -26.98
N GLN A 67 7.84 -11.57 -26.43
CA GLN A 67 9.15 -11.50 -27.08
C GLN A 67 9.70 -12.90 -27.43
N ARG A 68 9.60 -13.87 -26.52
CA ARG A 68 10.01 -15.26 -26.79
C ARG A 68 9.16 -15.91 -27.90
N GLY A 69 7.86 -15.68 -27.88
CA GLY A 69 6.95 -16.13 -28.95
C GLY A 69 7.38 -15.59 -30.32
N TYR A 70 7.70 -14.30 -30.41
CA TYR A 70 8.23 -13.68 -31.62
C TYR A 70 9.58 -14.27 -32.03
N LEU A 71 10.52 -14.45 -31.09
CA LEU A 71 11.83 -15.03 -31.40
C LEU A 71 11.73 -16.46 -31.96
N LEU A 72 10.77 -17.26 -31.49
CA LEU A 72 10.59 -18.63 -31.93
C LEU A 72 9.86 -18.72 -33.28
N THR A 73 8.82 -17.91 -33.47
CA THR A 73 7.89 -18.03 -34.60
C THR A 73 8.16 -17.04 -35.73
N GLY A 74 8.72 -15.87 -35.41
CA GLY A 74 8.79 -14.71 -36.30
C GLY A 74 7.49 -13.93 -36.48
N ASP A 75 6.39 -14.33 -35.81
CA ASP A 75 5.09 -13.69 -35.94
C ASP A 75 5.01 -12.43 -35.06
N LEU A 76 4.78 -11.29 -35.71
CA LEU A 76 4.71 -9.97 -35.08
C LEU A 76 3.56 -9.84 -34.08
N ALA A 77 2.50 -10.66 -34.18
CA ALA A 77 1.39 -10.63 -33.22
C ALA A 77 1.85 -10.91 -31.78
N TYR A 78 2.94 -11.66 -31.60
CA TYR A 78 3.53 -11.90 -30.28
C TYR A 78 4.20 -10.67 -29.66
N LEU A 79 4.39 -9.57 -30.40
CA LEU A 79 4.96 -8.33 -29.86
C LEU A 79 3.94 -7.42 -29.18
N GLU A 80 2.63 -7.69 -29.29
CA GLU A 80 1.58 -6.89 -28.62
C GLU A 80 1.82 -6.70 -27.11
N PRO A 81 2.17 -7.74 -26.32
CA PRO A 81 2.42 -7.56 -24.88
C PRO A 81 3.65 -6.71 -24.58
N TYR A 82 4.66 -6.75 -25.45
CA TYR A 82 5.86 -5.92 -25.31
C TYR A 82 5.54 -4.44 -25.58
N GLU A 83 4.72 -4.15 -26.59
CA GLU A 83 4.26 -2.79 -26.87
C GLU A 83 3.36 -2.24 -25.76
N ALA A 84 2.49 -3.07 -25.18
CA ALA A 84 1.68 -2.71 -24.03
C ALA A 84 2.55 -2.35 -22.80
N ALA A 85 3.60 -3.14 -22.53
CA ALA A 85 4.52 -2.86 -21.43
C ALA A 85 5.26 -1.52 -21.58
N LEU A 86 5.67 -1.16 -22.80
CA LEU A 86 6.30 0.13 -23.08
C LEU A 86 5.39 1.33 -22.79
N GLN A 87 4.07 1.17 -22.95
CA GLN A 87 3.11 2.23 -22.67
C GLN A 87 2.73 2.29 -21.20
N LEU A 88 2.64 1.14 -20.51
CA LEU A 88 2.17 1.07 -19.13
C LEU A 88 3.25 1.47 -18.11
N GLU A 89 4.51 1.15 -18.36
CA GLU A 89 5.63 1.34 -17.41
C GLU A 89 5.73 2.78 -16.87
N PRO A 90 5.71 3.84 -17.69
CA PRO A 90 5.85 5.20 -17.18
C PRO A 90 4.68 5.63 -16.29
N HIS A 91 3.47 5.15 -16.59
CA HIS A 91 2.27 5.46 -15.81
C HIS A 91 2.32 4.80 -14.43
N VAL A 92 2.74 3.54 -14.37
CA VAL A 92 2.86 2.80 -13.09
C VAL A 92 3.94 3.43 -12.20
N ILE A 93 5.08 3.80 -12.77
CA ILE A 93 6.16 4.47 -12.02
C ILE A 93 5.71 5.83 -11.48
N ALA A 94 5.00 6.63 -12.28
CA ALA A 94 4.48 7.92 -11.84
C ALA A 94 3.48 7.77 -10.68
N ASP A 95 2.57 6.80 -10.77
CA ASP A 95 1.59 6.48 -9.73
C ASP A 95 2.27 6.03 -8.43
N LEU A 96 3.23 5.11 -8.51
CA LEU A 96 3.98 4.63 -7.33
C LEU A 96 4.74 5.77 -6.67
N ARG A 97 5.37 6.65 -7.45
CA ARG A 97 6.09 7.81 -6.93
C ARG A 97 5.16 8.79 -6.21
N ALA A 98 3.95 9.01 -6.74
CA ALA A 98 2.96 9.88 -6.11
C ALA A 98 2.45 9.31 -4.78
N GLN A 99 2.25 7.99 -4.70
CA GLN A 99 1.80 7.32 -3.47
C GLN A 99 2.87 7.28 -2.37
N MET A 100 4.15 7.26 -2.77
CA MET A 100 5.30 7.09 -1.87
C MET A 100 6.03 8.40 -1.57
N ALA A 101 5.46 9.56 -1.92
CA ALA A 101 6.14 10.86 -1.88
C ALA A 101 6.70 11.23 -0.49
N ASP A 102 6.09 10.72 0.59
CA ASP A 102 6.46 11.03 1.96
C ASP A 102 7.49 10.06 2.58
N ASP A 103 7.88 8.98 1.88
CA ASP A 103 8.87 8.00 2.34
C ASP A 103 10.06 7.92 1.36
N ALA A 104 11.18 8.54 1.75
CA ALA A 104 12.42 8.52 0.98
C ALA A 104 12.99 7.10 0.77
N GLY A 105 12.71 6.16 1.66
CA GLY A 105 13.09 4.76 1.52
C GLY A 105 12.27 4.05 0.44
N GLN A 106 10.97 4.34 0.36
CA GLN A 106 10.07 3.85 -0.70
C GLN A 106 10.41 4.48 -2.05
N LEU A 107 10.64 5.78 -2.13
CA LEU A 107 11.03 6.45 -3.38
C LEU A 107 12.28 5.85 -4.01
N ARG A 108 13.32 5.53 -3.22
CA ARG A 108 14.50 4.83 -3.73
C ARG A 108 14.19 3.45 -4.32
N ARG A 109 13.18 2.74 -3.79
CA ARG A 109 12.75 1.46 -4.35
C ARG A 109 12.02 1.65 -5.68
N VAL A 110 11.24 2.71 -5.82
CA VAL A 110 10.62 3.10 -7.11
C VAL A 110 11.70 3.42 -8.14
N ASP A 111 12.72 4.20 -7.78
CA ASP A 111 13.84 4.52 -8.68
C ASP A 111 14.59 3.25 -9.14
N GLN A 112 14.80 2.31 -8.22
CA GLN A 112 15.40 1.01 -8.57
C GLN A 112 14.51 0.18 -9.49
N LEU A 113 13.19 0.17 -9.26
CA LEU A 113 12.22 -0.52 -10.09
C LEU A 113 12.19 0.05 -11.51
N GLU A 114 12.14 1.37 -11.64
CA GLU A 114 12.21 2.10 -12.92
C GLU A 114 13.50 1.75 -13.68
N ALA A 115 14.65 1.78 -13.00
CA ALA A 115 15.93 1.42 -13.63
C ALA A 115 15.96 -0.03 -14.13
N LEU A 116 15.45 -0.99 -13.32
CA LEU A 116 15.39 -2.40 -13.68
C LEU A 116 14.40 -2.66 -14.82
N GLY A 117 13.22 -2.03 -14.78
CA GLY A 117 12.20 -2.12 -15.82
C GLY A 117 12.71 -1.63 -17.17
N ASN A 118 13.33 -0.45 -17.18
CA ASN A 118 13.96 0.11 -18.38
C ASN A 118 15.09 -0.79 -18.92
N SER A 119 15.94 -1.33 -18.05
CA SER A 119 16.98 -2.26 -18.46
C SER A 119 16.40 -3.53 -19.10
N LYS A 120 15.31 -4.07 -18.55
CA LYS A 120 14.65 -5.26 -19.09
C LYS A 120 14.02 -4.98 -20.46
N LEU A 121 13.33 -3.86 -20.62
CA LEU A 121 12.74 -3.48 -21.92
C LEU A 121 13.80 -3.26 -22.99
N ALA A 122 14.94 -2.65 -22.62
CA ALA A 122 16.06 -2.47 -23.53
C ALA A 122 16.68 -3.81 -23.98
N GLU A 123 16.79 -4.78 -23.07
CA GLU A 123 17.24 -6.15 -23.38
C GLU A 123 16.28 -6.84 -24.37
N LEU A 124 14.97 -6.80 -24.08
CA LEU A 124 13.94 -7.37 -24.95
C LEU A 124 13.97 -6.71 -26.34
N ARG A 125 14.08 -5.38 -26.40
CA ARG A 125 14.20 -4.63 -27.66
C ARG A 125 15.37 -5.12 -28.50
N ARG A 126 16.55 -5.22 -27.89
CA ARG A 126 17.78 -5.62 -28.59
C ARG A 126 17.63 -7.00 -29.22
N THR A 127 17.02 -7.95 -28.50
CA THR A 127 16.83 -9.31 -29.02
C THR A 127 15.79 -9.38 -30.13
N ILE A 128 14.71 -8.58 -30.04
CA ILE A 128 13.72 -8.42 -31.12
C ILE A 128 14.38 -7.86 -32.38
N GLU A 129 15.20 -6.80 -32.25
CA GLU A 129 15.92 -6.18 -33.37
C GLU A 129 16.91 -7.16 -34.03
N LEU A 130 17.60 -7.98 -33.23
CA LEU A 130 18.51 -9.01 -33.75
C LEU A 130 17.79 -10.10 -34.57
N ARG A 131 16.52 -10.39 -34.30
CA ARG A 131 15.72 -11.36 -35.07
C ARG A 131 15.10 -10.76 -36.34
N LYS A 132 14.89 -9.44 -36.37
CA LYS A 132 14.38 -8.73 -37.55
C LYS A 132 15.42 -8.61 -38.67
N ASN A 133 16.70 -8.55 -38.30
CA ASN A 133 17.84 -8.50 -39.22
C ASN A 133 18.24 -9.89 -39.70
#